data_AF-A0A8K0HG10-F1
#
_entry.id   AF-A0A8K0HG10-F1
#
_cell.length_a   1.000
_cell.length_b   1.000
_cell.length_c   1.000
_cell.angle_alpha   90.00
_cell.angle_beta   90.00
_cell.angle_gamma   90.00
#
_symmetry.space_group_name_H-M   'P 1'
#
loop_
_entity.id
_entity.type
_entity.pdbx_description
1 polymer ?
#
loop_
_entity_poly.entity_id
_entity_poly.type
_entity_poly.pdbx_seq_one_letter_code
_entity_poly.pdbx_strand_id
1 'polypeptide(L)'
;MYLTISFVLLGLCSLYYGSFLNKQFDNEEHAEQSKGNVIMALTFIPGFNIHASKSTTTSINIQEPARNKLGDGDRNDLEAVGDFSVFVLSRVMSKPASTYGVWSIRVSAGVDGGRPPNLWYVFRAYLFCFVVIIIRNYVDSLIMEHENYSTTVGGQQKEEKRKTIMIMVKLIEEEKADNNQEIHQRSPKIMDVLRGNELFPAQSHLYKHVFNYISSMSLKCAVELGIPDIIHNHGQPITLSDLVPALEIHPSKTSFVHRLMCLLVHSGFFSATRPAVHHINHQDGDREDEEEAYDLTPTSRLLLKDNPSCISPMVLSMLDAALVTPWHFMGDWFRGNRGSSSTPFEIAHNMKIWEYGDQNPEFNSLFNEAMASDSGMMNWVIRDCEPVFEGLVTLVDVGGGTGQVSRIITESFPHLKCTVLDLPHVVGNLPAVGQTENMKFIGGDMFRSIPPANAVLLKTVLHSWSDDKCLEILKKCKGAIPSDGGKVIIIDAVINRNKEEHQVTEVKLFLDMLMMVMTTGRERSEKQWKKLFLEAGFRSYKITPIFGLRSLIEVFP
;
A
#
# COMPACT_ATOMS: atom_id res chain seq x y z
N MET A 1 35.27 0.59 -25.95
CA MET A 1 34.07 -0.26 -26.19
C MET A 1 34.05 -1.53 -25.32
N TYR A 2 35.17 -2.20 -25.03
CA TYR A 2 35.21 -3.35 -24.11
C TYR A 2 35.10 -3.00 -22.60
N LEU A 3 35.42 -1.76 -22.20
CA LEU A 3 35.25 -1.28 -20.82
C LEU A 3 33.77 -1.19 -20.41
N THR A 4 32.89 -0.76 -21.32
CA THR A 4 31.47 -0.56 -21.05
C THR A 4 30.71 -1.90 -20.92
N ILE A 5 31.14 -2.93 -21.66
CA ILE A 5 30.56 -4.28 -21.59
C ILE A 5 30.93 -4.99 -20.27
N SER A 6 32.12 -4.69 -19.72
CA SER A 6 32.58 -5.29 -18.45
C SER A 6 31.80 -4.78 -17.23
N PHE A 7 31.42 -3.50 -17.20
CA PHE A 7 30.60 -2.94 -16.12
C PHE A 7 29.14 -3.44 -16.15
N VAL A 8 28.59 -3.71 -17.34
CA VAL A 8 27.22 -4.25 -17.47
C VAL A 8 27.14 -5.71 -17.02
N LEU A 9 28.16 -6.53 -17.30
CA LEU A 9 28.22 -7.92 -16.82
C LEU A 9 28.44 -8.03 -15.30
N LEU A 10 29.22 -7.13 -14.69
CA LEU A 10 29.40 -7.06 -13.23
C LEU A 10 28.13 -6.62 -12.48
N GLY A 11 27.31 -5.75 -13.09
CA GLY A 11 25.98 -5.38 -12.58
C GLY A 11 24.95 -6.51 -12.67
N LEU A 12 25.02 -7.36 -13.70
CA LEU A 12 24.10 -8.50 -13.86
C LEU A 12 24.46 -9.68 -12.94
N CYS A 13 25.75 -9.94 -12.70
CA CYS A 13 26.19 -10.97 -11.74
C CYS A 13 25.83 -10.63 -10.28
N SER A 14 25.80 -9.34 -9.92
CA SER A 14 25.45 -8.89 -8.56
C SER A 14 23.94 -8.98 -8.27
N LEU A 15 23.09 -8.79 -9.27
CA LEU A 15 21.64 -9.00 -9.16
C LEU A 15 21.27 -10.50 -9.08
N TYR A 16 21.95 -11.37 -9.83
CA TYR A 16 21.68 -12.81 -9.82
C TYR A 16 22.11 -13.49 -8.51
N TYR A 17 23.25 -13.08 -7.92
CA TYR A 17 23.73 -13.62 -6.65
C TYR A 17 22.99 -13.08 -5.42
N GLY A 18 22.49 -11.84 -5.46
CA GLY A 18 21.62 -11.29 -4.41
C GLY A 18 20.29 -12.04 -4.29
N SER A 19 19.76 -12.54 -5.40
CA SER A 19 18.55 -13.38 -5.41
C SER A 19 18.82 -14.82 -4.93
N PHE A 20 20.01 -15.36 -5.20
CA PHE A 20 20.42 -16.69 -4.74
C PHE A 20 20.64 -16.77 -3.22
N LEU A 21 21.22 -15.73 -2.61
CA LEU A 21 21.45 -15.67 -1.16
C LEU A 21 20.15 -15.51 -0.36
N ASN A 22 19.16 -14.76 -0.87
CA ASN A 22 17.86 -14.64 -0.21
C ASN A 22 17.08 -15.98 -0.21
N LYS A 23 17.29 -16.85 -1.20
CA LYS A 23 16.66 -18.18 -1.25
C LYS A 23 17.29 -19.20 -0.31
N GLN A 24 18.52 -18.98 0.16
CA GLN A 24 19.23 -19.94 1.01
C GLN A 24 18.99 -19.75 2.51
N PHE A 25 18.38 -18.63 2.93
CA PHE A 25 18.06 -18.33 4.33
C PHE A 25 16.64 -18.76 4.76
N ASP A 26 15.84 -19.34 3.85
CA ASP A 26 14.48 -19.82 4.15
C ASP A 26 14.40 -21.31 4.57
N ASN A 27 15.52 -22.05 4.64
CA ASN A 27 15.51 -23.46 5.06
C ASN A 27 16.46 -23.73 6.23
N GLU A 28 15.86 -24.25 7.31
CA GLU A 28 16.40 -25.05 8.43
C GLU A 28 17.38 -24.38 9.42
N GLU A 29 16.99 -24.25 10.69
CA GLU A 29 17.23 -25.26 11.75
C GLU A 29 18.72 -25.57 11.95
N HIS A 30 19.37 -24.78 12.81
CA HIS A 30 20.39 -25.16 13.81
C HIS A 30 21.20 -23.93 14.21
N ALA A 31 20.76 -23.26 15.28
CA ALA A 31 21.55 -22.24 15.94
C ALA A 31 22.37 -22.89 17.08
N GLU A 32 23.65 -23.15 16.84
CA GLU A 32 24.62 -23.36 17.92
C GLU A 32 25.84 -22.43 17.73
N GLN A 33 26.33 -21.96 18.87
CA GLN A 33 27.30 -20.88 19.06
C GLN A 33 28.52 -20.93 18.13
N SER A 34 28.71 -19.90 17.29
CA SER A 34 30.05 -19.54 16.81
C SER A 34 30.19 -18.03 16.57
N LYS A 35 31.31 -17.46 17.03
CA LYS A 35 31.72 -16.08 16.75
C LYS A 35 31.84 -15.92 15.23
N GLY A 36 30.97 -15.11 14.63
CA GLY A 36 30.81 -14.99 13.18
C GLY A 36 32.06 -14.44 12.48
N ASN A 37 32.86 -15.33 11.90
CA ASN A 37 33.83 -14.99 10.86
C ASN A 37 33.15 -15.22 9.50
N VAL A 38 32.93 -14.17 8.72
CA VAL A 38 32.46 -14.31 7.32
C VAL A 38 33.68 -14.46 6.41
N ILE A 39 33.83 -15.62 5.76
CA ILE A 39 34.87 -15.87 4.75
C ILE A 39 34.16 -16.00 3.40
N MET A 40 34.42 -15.07 2.47
CA MET A 40 33.93 -15.14 1.10
C MET A 40 35.10 -15.45 0.17
N ALA A 41 35.05 -16.59 -0.53
CA ALA A 41 36.05 -16.99 -1.52
C ALA A 41 35.49 -16.80 -2.94
N LEU A 42 36.23 -16.07 -3.78
CA LEU A 42 35.87 -15.86 -5.20
C LEU A 42 36.90 -16.58 -6.08
N THR A 43 36.42 -17.48 -6.95
CA THR A 43 37.23 -18.22 -7.93
C THR A 43 37.08 -17.59 -9.32
N PHE A 44 38.18 -17.37 -10.04
CA PHE A 44 38.21 -16.74 -11.38
C PHE A 44 38.45 -17.74 -12.52
N ILE A 45 37.90 -17.45 -13.72
CA ILE A 45 38.12 -18.12 -15.03
C ILE A 45 39.08 -17.23 -15.87
N PRO A 46 40.00 -17.77 -16.72
CA PRO A 46 41.35 -17.21 -16.91
C PRO A 46 41.47 -16.16 -18.03
N GLY A 47 42.47 -15.29 -17.92
CA GLY A 47 42.91 -14.48 -19.06
C GLY A 47 43.89 -13.33 -18.87
N PHE A 48 44.74 -13.24 -17.83
CA PHE A 48 45.87 -12.29 -17.80
C PHE A 48 46.98 -12.82 -16.89
N ASN A 49 48.22 -12.87 -17.38
CA ASN A 49 49.40 -13.28 -16.62
C ASN A 49 50.12 -12.01 -16.11
N ILE A 50 50.14 -11.80 -14.80
CA ILE A 50 50.93 -10.73 -14.16
C ILE A 50 51.82 -11.40 -13.10
N HIS A 51 53.13 -11.27 -13.25
CA HIS A 51 54.12 -11.68 -12.24
C HIS A 51 54.37 -10.50 -11.29
N ALA A 52 54.07 -10.67 -10.00
CA ALA A 52 54.50 -9.75 -8.96
C ALA A 52 54.97 -10.53 -7.73
N SER A 53 56.25 -10.39 -7.39
CA SER A 53 56.86 -10.94 -6.18
C SER A 53 57.07 -9.83 -5.14
N LYS A 54 56.29 -9.86 -4.05
CA LYS A 54 56.63 -9.46 -2.65
C LYS A 54 55.36 -9.10 -1.87
N SER A 55 55.29 -9.52 -0.60
CA SER A 55 54.21 -9.21 0.34
C SER A 55 54.45 -7.87 1.04
N THR A 56 53.44 -7.01 1.10
CA THR A 56 53.45 -5.77 1.91
C THR A 56 52.23 -5.75 2.84
N THR A 57 52.43 -5.36 4.09
CA THR A 57 51.35 -5.12 5.07
C THR A 57 51.20 -3.61 5.22
N THR A 58 49.98 -3.07 5.13
CA THR A 58 49.70 -1.65 5.35
C THR A 58 48.49 -1.51 6.28
N SER A 59 48.69 -0.86 7.42
CA SER A 59 47.65 -0.51 8.38
C SER A 59 47.17 0.93 8.16
N ILE A 60 45.86 1.16 8.12
CA ILE A 60 45.25 2.50 8.07
C ILE A 60 44.39 2.65 9.34
N ASN A 61 44.76 3.56 10.23
CA ASN A 61 43.96 3.91 11.41
C ASN A 61 43.10 5.14 11.09
N ILE A 62 41.82 5.10 11.44
CA ILE A 62 40.90 6.24 11.36
C ILE A 62 40.53 6.59 12.81
N GLN A 63 40.99 7.74 13.31
CA GLN A 63 40.59 8.28 14.62
C GLN A 63 39.53 9.38 14.41
N GLU A 64 38.46 9.38 15.20
CA GLU A 64 37.52 10.51 15.29
C GLU A 64 38.10 11.68 16.13
N PRO A 65 37.71 12.94 15.85
CA PRO A 65 38.14 14.08 16.67
C PRO A 65 37.38 14.16 18.00
N ALA A 66 38.12 14.44 19.08
CA ALA A 66 37.61 14.57 20.45
C ALA A 66 36.55 15.70 20.62
N ARG A 67 35.49 15.41 21.39
CA ARG A 67 34.49 16.40 21.84
C ARG A 67 35.10 17.40 22.83
N ASN A 68 34.97 18.70 22.54
CA ASN A 68 35.26 19.76 23.49
C ASN A 68 34.18 19.85 24.58
N LYS A 69 34.66 20.12 25.81
CA LYS A 69 33.97 20.17 27.11
C LYS A 69 32.79 21.13 27.17
N LEU A 70 31.72 20.72 27.85
CA LEU A 70 30.72 21.60 28.48
C LEU A 70 30.30 21.02 29.85
N GLY A 71 30.47 21.85 30.89
CA GLY A 71 29.67 21.98 32.12
C GLY A 71 29.35 20.77 33.00
N ASP A 72 29.87 20.79 34.23
CA ASP A 72 29.46 19.94 35.36
C ASP A 72 27.96 20.07 35.68
N GLY A 73 27.30 18.91 35.86
CA GLY A 73 25.93 18.81 36.38
C GLY A 73 25.25 17.50 35.95
N ASP A 74 25.22 16.53 36.86
CA ASP A 74 24.59 15.19 36.78
C ASP A 74 25.26 14.12 35.90
N ARG A 75 26.16 13.38 36.58
CA ARG A 75 26.59 12.03 36.19
C ARG A 75 25.53 11.02 36.63
N ASN A 76 24.97 10.27 35.68
CA ASN A 76 24.95 8.80 35.65
C ASN A 76 24.37 8.36 34.28
N ASP A 77 24.99 7.32 33.71
CA ASP A 77 24.67 6.65 32.43
C ASP A 77 25.34 7.21 31.16
N LEU A 78 26.67 7.05 31.09
CA LEU A 78 27.46 7.08 29.85
C LEU A 78 28.42 5.89 29.85
N GLU A 79 28.07 4.79 29.19
CA GLU A 79 28.99 3.68 28.89
C GLU A 79 29.39 3.68 27.40
N ALA A 80 30.72 3.72 27.22
CA ALA A 80 31.60 3.46 26.07
C ALA A 80 31.02 3.27 24.64
N VAL A 81 31.43 4.14 23.72
CA VAL A 81 31.46 3.89 22.27
C VAL A 81 32.87 3.39 21.91
N GLY A 82 32.98 2.18 21.36
CA GLY A 82 34.26 1.52 21.06
C GLY A 82 34.95 1.99 19.78
N ASP A 83 36.29 1.93 19.77
CA ASP A 83 37.16 2.26 18.64
C ASP A 83 37.03 1.24 17.48
N PHE A 84 37.01 1.73 16.23
CA PHE A 84 37.05 0.89 15.02
C PHE A 84 38.49 0.73 14.51
N SER A 85 38.97 -0.51 14.35
CA SER A 85 40.26 -0.82 13.75
C SER A 85 40.10 -1.81 12.58
N VAL A 86 40.63 -1.46 11.40
CA VAL A 86 40.59 -2.32 10.20
C VAL A 86 42.00 -2.84 9.89
N PHE A 87 42.20 -4.16 9.94
CA PHE A 87 43.46 -4.81 9.60
C PHE A 87 43.38 -5.50 8.24
N VAL A 88 44.34 -5.23 7.34
CA VAL A 88 44.47 -5.91 6.04
C VAL A 88 45.77 -6.73 6.03
N LEU A 89 45.64 -8.06 6.00
CA LEU A 89 46.76 -9.00 5.89
C LEU A 89 46.75 -9.66 4.51
N SER A 90 47.85 -9.54 3.76
CA SER A 90 48.09 -10.32 2.54
C SER A 90 49.15 -11.40 2.82
N ARG A 91 48.89 -12.65 2.44
CA ARG A 91 49.88 -13.74 2.53
C ARG A 91 49.92 -14.46 1.18
N VAL A 92 51.06 -14.41 0.50
CA VAL A 92 51.30 -15.16 -0.75
C VAL A 92 51.89 -16.51 -0.38
N MET A 93 51.19 -17.61 -0.67
CA MET A 93 51.77 -18.96 -0.56
C MET A 93 52.48 -19.32 -1.86
N SER A 94 53.80 -19.50 -1.80
CA SER A 94 54.63 -19.86 -2.95
C SER A 94 54.75 -21.39 -3.10
N LYS A 95 54.24 -21.95 -4.20
CA LYS A 95 54.70 -23.22 -4.77
C LYS A 95 54.67 -23.18 -6.30
N PRO A 96 55.53 -23.95 -7.00
CA PRO A 96 55.86 -23.68 -8.39
C PRO A 96 54.88 -24.31 -9.37
N ALA A 97 54.70 -23.61 -10.49
CA ALA A 97 54.16 -24.00 -11.79
C ALA A 97 52.86 -24.85 -11.81
N SER A 98 51.80 -24.22 -12.32
CA SER A 98 50.47 -24.78 -12.63
C SER A 98 49.51 -25.00 -11.46
N THR A 99 49.12 -23.94 -10.75
CA THR A 99 47.76 -23.81 -10.19
C THR A 99 47.49 -22.39 -9.68
N TYR A 100 46.23 -21.99 -9.84
CA TYR A 100 45.59 -20.69 -9.66
C TYR A 100 45.99 -19.93 -8.36
N GLY A 101 46.30 -18.63 -8.49
CA GLY A 101 46.52 -17.73 -7.36
C GLY A 101 45.20 -17.19 -6.81
N VAL A 102 44.92 -17.40 -5.52
CA VAL A 102 43.77 -16.85 -4.80
C VAL A 102 44.23 -15.68 -3.94
N TRP A 103 43.60 -14.52 -4.09
CA TRP A 103 43.77 -13.39 -3.17
C TRP A 103 42.65 -13.42 -2.13
N SER A 104 42.98 -13.55 -0.85
CA SER A 104 42.00 -13.41 0.24
C SER A 104 42.18 -12.06 0.92
N ILE A 105 41.13 -11.23 0.93
CA ILE A 105 41.07 -10.02 1.76
C ILE A 105 40.33 -10.42 3.04
N ARG A 106 40.95 -10.20 4.20
CA ARG A 106 40.33 -10.44 5.51
C ARG A 106 39.96 -9.08 6.10
N VAL A 107 38.66 -8.85 6.34
CA VAL A 107 38.16 -7.67 7.05
C VAL A 107 37.58 -8.14 8.37
N SER A 108 38.18 -7.70 9.48
CA SER A 108 37.67 -7.96 10.82
C SER A 108 36.94 -6.71 11.31
N ALA A 109 35.64 -6.81 11.55
CA ALA A 109 34.88 -5.78 12.26
C ALA A 109 34.63 -6.31 13.68
N GLY A 110 35.35 -5.75 14.67
CA GLY A 110 35.06 -5.99 16.07
C GLY A 110 33.93 -5.06 16.50
N VAL A 111 32.86 -5.61 17.07
CA VAL A 111 31.81 -4.85 17.76
C VAL A 111 31.76 -5.38 19.17
N ASP A 112 32.22 -4.60 20.15
CA ASP A 112 31.88 -4.89 21.54
C ASP A 112 30.39 -4.53 21.73
N GLY A 113 29.59 -5.54 22.09
CA GLY A 113 28.15 -5.37 22.31
C GLY A 113 27.23 -5.97 21.23
N GLY A 114 27.41 -7.25 20.87
CA GLY A 114 26.32 -8.18 20.53
C GLY A 114 25.35 -7.89 19.37
N ARG A 115 25.47 -6.79 18.60
CA ARG A 115 24.64 -6.52 17.42
C ARG A 115 25.42 -6.74 16.12
N PRO A 116 24.84 -7.38 15.09
CA PRO A 116 25.50 -7.55 13.81
C PRO A 116 25.69 -6.19 13.09
N PRO A 117 26.86 -5.93 12.47
CA PRO A 117 27.09 -4.69 11.74
C PRO A 117 26.16 -4.58 10.53
N ASN A 118 25.69 -3.37 10.23
CA ASN A 118 24.83 -3.11 9.08
C ASN A 118 25.60 -3.43 7.79
N LEU A 119 25.21 -4.54 7.14
CA LEU A 119 25.91 -5.11 5.98
C LEU A 119 26.12 -4.09 4.84
N TRP A 120 25.25 -3.10 4.74
CA TRP A 120 25.31 -2.03 3.73
C TRP A 120 26.52 -1.10 3.92
N TYR A 121 26.89 -0.80 5.17
CA TYR A 121 28.08 0.02 5.48
C TYR A 121 29.37 -0.76 5.25
N VAL A 122 29.38 -2.05 5.62
CA VAL A 122 30.51 -2.95 5.34
C VAL A 122 30.72 -3.08 3.84
N PHE A 123 29.65 -3.20 3.05
CA PHE A 123 29.70 -3.30 1.59
C PHE A 123 30.21 -2.01 0.93
N ARG A 124 29.79 -0.83 1.40
CA ARG A 124 30.31 0.46 0.92
C ARG A 124 31.80 0.66 1.22
N ALA A 125 32.23 0.32 2.43
CA ALA A 125 33.64 0.35 2.79
C ALA A 125 34.45 -0.63 1.92
N TYR A 126 33.91 -1.82 1.65
CA TYR A 126 34.53 -2.82 0.77
C TYR A 126 34.67 -2.31 -0.67
N LEU A 127 33.63 -1.69 -1.23
CA LEU A 127 33.64 -1.15 -2.60
C LEU A 127 34.60 0.05 -2.73
N PHE A 128 34.64 0.93 -1.73
CA PHE A 128 35.56 2.07 -1.72
C PHE A 128 37.02 1.61 -1.63
N CYS A 129 37.34 0.68 -0.73
CA CYS A 129 38.68 0.08 -0.64
C CYS A 129 39.05 -0.67 -1.91
N PHE A 130 38.11 -1.39 -2.53
CA PHE A 130 38.33 -2.13 -3.78
C PHE A 130 38.67 -1.20 -4.95
N VAL A 131 37.96 -0.08 -5.10
CA VAL A 131 38.23 0.93 -6.14
C VAL A 131 39.59 1.61 -5.91
N VAL A 132 39.89 1.99 -4.67
CA VAL A 132 41.18 2.63 -4.33
C VAL A 132 42.37 1.69 -4.54
N ILE A 133 42.23 0.41 -4.20
CA ILE A 133 43.28 -0.61 -4.41
C ILE A 133 43.49 -0.91 -5.88
N ILE A 134 42.42 -0.98 -6.70
CA ILE A 134 42.53 -1.17 -8.15
C ILE A 134 43.22 0.02 -8.81
N ILE A 135 42.82 1.26 -8.46
CA ILE A 135 43.44 2.47 -9.01
C ILE A 135 44.91 2.55 -8.60
N ARG A 136 45.24 2.26 -7.34
CA ARG A 136 46.62 2.27 -6.86
C ARG A 136 47.47 1.18 -7.50
N ASN A 137 46.99 -0.06 -7.60
CA ASN A 137 47.72 -1.15 -8.25
C ASN A 137 47.87 -0.93 -9.77
N TYR A 138 46.91 -0.26 -10.42
CA TYR A 138 47.02 0.12 -11.83
C TYR A 138 48.06 1.22 -12.04
N VAL A 139 48.13 2.19 -11.13
CA VAL A 139 49.18 3.23 -11.11
C VAL A 139 50.56 2.62 -10.82
N ASP A 140 50.67 1.71 -9.84
CA ASP A 140 51.91 1.03 -9.49
C ASP A 140 52.38 0.07 -10.62
N SER A 141 51.46 -0.56 -11.36
CA SER A 141 51.77 -1.37 -12.55
C SER A 141 52.28 -0.52 -13.73
N LEU A 142 51.72 0.68 -13.93
CA LEU A 142 52.19 1.65 -14.92
C LEU A 142 53.57 2.23 -14.57
N ILE A 143 53.89 2.32 -13.27
CA ILE A 143 55.21 2.72 -12.77
C ILE A 143 56.24 1.59 -12.95
N MET A 144 55.86 0.33 -12.66
CA MET A 144 56.73 -0.85 -12.80
C MET A 144 57.05 -1.21 -14.27
N GLU A 145 56.11 -1.04 -15.21
CA GLU A 145 56.40 -1.16 -16.65
C GLU A 145 57.43 -0.13 -17.13
N HIS A 146 57.50 1.00 -16.45
CA HIS A 146 58.38 2.12 -16.79
C HIS A 146 59.81 1.97 -16.22
N GLU A 147 60.03 1.12 -15.22
CA GLU A 147 61.38 0.81 -14.70
C GLU A 147 62.09 -0.31 -15.48
N ASN A 148 61.35 -1.20 -16.16
CA ASN A 148 61.92 -2.30 -16.95
C ASN A 148 62.23 -1.96 -18.42
N TYR A 149 61.81 -0.80 -18.92
CA TYR A 149 62.18 -0.28 -20.25
C TYR A 149 63.20 0.85 -20.16
N SER A 150 64.40 0.53 -19.66
CA SER A 150 65.59 1.31 -19.99
C SER A 150 66.19 0.73 -21.27
N THR A 151 65.88 1.36 -22.42
CA THR A 151 66.90 1.81 -23.38
C THR A 151 66.23 2.47 -24.59
N THR A 152 66.61 3.74 -24.80
CA THR A 152 66.58 4.51 -26.06
C THR A 152 65.22 4.89 -26.69
N VAL A 153 65.12 6.21 -26.92
CA VAL A 153 64.18 6.99 -27.76
C VAL A 153 63.09 7.75 -26.98
N GLY A 154 63.18 9.09 -27.02
CA GLY A 154 62.02 9.98 -26.91
C GLY A 154 61.91 10.88 -25.67
N GLY A 155 62.89 11.76 -25.42
CA GLY A 155 62.82 12.76 -24.33
C GLY A 155 61.57 13.66 -24.35
N GLN A 156 60.93 13.87 -25.50
CA GLN A 156 59.68 14.64 -25.61
C GLN A 156 58.43 13.88 -25.14
N GLN A 157 58.30 12.58 -25.41
CA GLN A 157 57.14 11.77 -24.98
C GLN A 157 57.13 11.52 -23.47
N LYS A 158 58.32 11.47 -22.85
CA LYS A 158 58.50 11.32 -21.40
C LYS A 158 58.05 12.55 -20.62
N GLU A 159 58.29 13.74 -21.19
CA GLU A 159 57.88 15.02 -20.63
C GLU A 159 56.36 15.24 -20.78
N GLU A 160 55.78 14.82 -21.91
CA GLU A 160 54.33 14.90 -22.16
C GLU A 160 53.53 13.98 -21.22
N LYS A 161 53.98 12.74 -21.00
CA LYS A 161 53.35 11.81 -20.06
C LYS A 161 53.49 12.25 -18.60
N ARG A 162 54.64 12.83 -18.20
CA ARG A 162 54.80 13.46 -16.88
C ARG A 162 53.85 14.64 -16.69
N LYS A 163 53.64 15.47 -17.72
CA LYS A 163 52.65 16.54 -17.70
C LYS A 163 51.23 15.99 -17.57
N THR A 164 50.87 14.92 -18.27
CA THR A 164 49.55 14.28 -18.13
C THR A 164 49.32 13.71 -16.74
N ILE A 165 50.32 13.05 -16.12
CA ILE A 165 50.22 12.54 -14.75
C ILE A 165 50.12 13.69 -13.75
N MET A 166 50.91 14.75 -13.90
CA MET A 166 50.82 15.95 -13.06
C MET A 166 49.47 16.67 -13.21
N ILE A 167 48.89 16.71 -14.42
CA ILE A 167 47.55 17.25 -14.67
C ILE A 167 46.48 16.37 -14.02
N MET A 168 46.59 15.04 -14.08
CA MET A 168 45.66 14.14 -13.39
C MET A 168 45.78 14.24 -11.86
N VAL A 169 46.99 14.34 -11.31
CA VAL A 169 47.20 14.56 -9.87
C VAL A 169 46.67 15.93 -9.45
N LYS A 170 46.91 16.99 -10.24
CA LYS A 170 46.32 18.31 -10.02
C LYS A 170 44.80 18.29 -10.12
N LEU A 171 44.21 17.60 -11.09
CA LEU A 171 42.76 17.48 -11.22
C LEU A 171 42.16 16.70 -10.04
N ILE A 172 42.85 15.70 -9.49
CA ILE A 172 42.44 14.98 -8.28
C ILE A 172 42.61 15.83 -7.02
N GLU A 173 43.66 16.67 -6.96
CA GLU A 173 43.89 17.60 -5.84
C GLU A 173 42.96 18.82 -5.90
N GLU A 174 42.67 19.34 -7.10
CA GLU A 174 41.67 20.37 -7.38
C GLU A 174 40.26 19.82 -7.17
N GLU A 175 39.95 18.58 -7.55
CA GLU A 175 38.67 17.92 -7.23
C GLU A 175 38.57 17.59 -5.73
N LYS A 176 39.69 17.38 -5.01
CA LYS A 176 39.71 17.32 -3.53
C LYS A 176 39.58 18.69 -2.88
N ALA A 177 40.09 19.76 -3.48
CA ALA A 177 40.03 21.12 -2.97
C ALA A 177 38.66 21.76 -3.26
N ASP A 178 38.13 21.59 -4.47
CA ASP A 178 36.75 21.92 -4.86
C ASP A 178 35.77 21.03 -4.11
N ASN A 179 36.02 19.72 -3.91
CA ASN A 179 35.17 18.97 -2.99
C ASN A 179 35.34 19.45 -1.55
N ASN A 180 36.51 19.85 -1.04
CA ASN A 180 36.59 20.35 0.35
C ASN A 180 35.96 21.76 0.53
N GLN A 181 36.01 22.63 -0.47
CA GLN A 181 35.33 23.95 -0.44
C GLN A 181 33.84 23.84 -0.80
N GLU A 182 33.44 23.02 -1.77
CA GLU A 182 32.03 22.69 -2.04
C GLU A 182 31.43 21.81 -0.95
N ILE A 183 32.15 20.91 -0.27
CA ILE A 183 31.60 20.15 0.87
C ILE A 183 31.43 21.06 2.09
N HIS A 184 32.34 22.03 2.30
CA HIS A 184 32.17 23.02 3.37
C HIS A 184 31.18 24.15 3.04
N GLN A 185 30.83 24.40 1.77
CA GLN A 185 29.82 25.42 1.37
C GLN A 185 28.50 24.85 0.80
N ARG A 186 28.42 23.56 0.44
CA ARG A 186 27.19 22.84 0.01
C ARG A 186 26.67 21.81 1.03
N SER A 187 27.24 21.76 2.23
CA SER A 187 26.50 21.23 3.38
C SER A 187 25.84 22.33 4.19
N PRO A 188 24.79 22.96 3.66
CA PRO A 188 23.66 23.27 4.50
C PRO A 188 22.42 22.52 3.98
N LYS A 189 21.73 21.81 4.89
CA LYS A 189 20.30 21.39 4.81
C LYS A 189 19.91 19.94 4.42
N ILE A 190 20.63 18.91 4.84
CA ILE A 190 19.96 17.63 5.21
C ILE A 190 20.17 17.31 6.69
N MET A 191 20.65 18.27 7.47
CA MET A 191 20.55 18.26 8.94
C MET A 191 19.94 19.56 9.48
N ASP A 192 19.13 20.25 8.66
CA ASP A 192 17.94 20.97 9.18
C ASP A 192 16.78 19.96 9.33
N VAL A 193 17.14 18.75 9.76
CA VAL A 193 16.26 17.60 9.96
C VAL A 193 15.44 17.92 11.20
N LEU A 194 14.12 17.83 11.04
CA LEU A 194 13.12 17.81 12.10
C LEU A 194 13.77 17.50 13.45
N ARG A 195 13.66 18.42 14.42
CA ARG A 195 14.19 18.19 15.77
C ARG A 195 13.66 16.83 16.25
N GLY A 196 14.38 16.10 17.12
CA GLY A 196 13.95 14.76 17.56
C GLY A 196 12.47 14.68 17.99
N ASN A 197 11.95 15.76 18.59
CA ASN A 197 10.55 15.91 19.00
C ASN A 197 9.54 15.99 17.84
N GLU A 198 9.97 16.38 16.64
CA GLU A 198 9.18 16.42 15.41
C GLU A 198 9.38 15.13 14.59
N LEU A 199 10.55 14.47 14.71
CA LEU A 199 10.87 13.24 13.98
C LEU A 199 10.04 12.03 14.45
N PHE A 200 9.92 11.79 15.75
CA PHE A 200 9.20 10.60 16.26
C PHE A 200 7.68 10.63 16.00
N PRO A 201 6.97 11.76 16.18
CA PRO A 201 5.57 11.86 15.77
C PRO A 201 5.39 11.70 14.25
N ALA A 202 6.28 12.29 13.44
CA ALA A 202 6.25 12.12 11.99
C ALA A 202 6.47 10.65 11.57
N GLN A 203 7.41 9.97 12.21
CA GLN A 203 7.67 8.55 12.01
C GLN A 203 6.45 7.69 12.39
N SER A 204 5.82 7.98 13.52
CA SER A 204 4.61 7.28 13.97
C SER A 204 3.45 7.49 12.99
N HIS A 205 3.27 8.72 12.51
CA HIS A 205 2.28 9.05 11.48
C HIS A 205 2.54 8.28 10.18
N LEU A 206 3.80 8.23 9.72
CA LEU A 206 4.18 7.46 8.54
C LEU A 206 3.88 5.96 8.70
N TYR A 207 4.29 5.35 9.81
CA TYR A 207 4.04 3.92 10.06
C TYR A 207 2.55 3.59 10.17
N LYS A 208 1.74 4.48 10.74
CA LYS A 208 0.27 4.33 10.75
C LYS A 208 -0.26 4.14 9.32
N HIS A 209 0.19 4.95 8.36
CA HIS A 209 -0.25 4.84 6.97
C HIS A 209 0.34 3.62 6.25
N VAL A 210 1.62 3.29 6.49
CA VAL A 210 2.26 2.09 5.92
C VAL A 210 1.54 0.81 6.34
N PHE A 211 1.13 0.72 7.61
CA PHE A 211 0.48 -0.46 8.17
C PHE A 211 -1.05 -0.38 8.18
N ASN A 212 -1.65 0.65 7.60
CA ASN A 212 -3.11 0.84 7.68
C ASN A 212 -3.90 -0.32 7.05
N TYR A 213 -3.33 -0.99 6.05
CA TYR A 213 -3.92 -2.18 5.42
C TYR A 213 -4.12 -3.33 6.42
N ILE A 214 -3.31 -3.42 7.47
CA ILE A 214 -3.43 -4.45 8.52
C ILE A 214 -4.76 -4.29 9.25
N SER A 215 -5.19 -3.04 9.52
CA SER A 215 -6.49 -2.78 10.13
C SER A 215 -7.63 -3.26 9.24
N SER A 216 -7.59 -2.94 7.94
CA SER A 216 -8.59 -3.40 6.97
C SER A 216 -8.65 -4.93 6.88
N MET A 217 -7.50 -5.60 6.77
CA MET A 217 -7.45 -7.07 6.67
C MET A 217 -7.84 -7.76 7.97
N SER A 218 -7.59 -7.14 9.13
CA SER A 218 -8.05 -7.63 10.42
C SER A 218 -9.57 -7.56 10.53
N LEU A 219 -10.18 -6.48 10.03
CA LEU A 219 -11.64 -6.35 9.94
C LEU A 219 -12.23 -7.42 9.02
N LYS A 220 -11.65 -7.62 7.83
CA LYS A 220 -12.05 -8.68 6.90
C LYS A 220 -12.05 -10.05 7.60
N CYS A 221 -10.94 -10.38 8.26
CA CYS A 221 -10.78 -11.64 9.00
C CYS A 221 -11.87 -11.81 10.08
N ALA A 222 -12.19 -10.76 10.84
CA ALA A 222 -13.24 -10.84 11.85
C ALA A 222 -14.64 -11.11 11.25
N VAL A 223 -14.94 -10.55 10.09
CA VAL A 223 -16.18 -10.82 9.35
C VAL A 223 -16.19 -12.25 8.80
N GLU A 224 -15.08 -12.71 8.21
CA GLU A 224 -14.94 -14.08 7.69
C GLU A 224 -15.10 -15.14 8.78
N LEU A 225 -14.55 -14.88 9.97
CA LEU A 225 -14.66 -15.75 11.13
C LEU A 225 -16.02 -15.63 11.86
N GLY A 226 -16.90 -14.71 11.45
CA GLY A 226 -18.20 -14.52 12.07
C GLY A 226 -18.14 -14.00 13.51
N ILE A 227 -17.03 -13.36 13.92
CA ILE A 227 -16.85 -12.85 15.29
C ILE A 227 -18.02 -11.96 15.74
N PRO A 228 -18.50 -10.98 14.94
CA PRO A 228 -19.62 -10.14 15.37
C PRO A 228 -20.89 -10.96 15.71
N ASP A 229 -21.23 -11.94 14.87
CA ASP A 229 -22.42 -12.77 15.07
C ASP A 229 -22.25 -13.70 16.28
N ILE A 230 -21.06 -14.26 16.51
CA ILE A 230 -20.78 -15.10 17.68
C ILE A 230 -20.97 -14.31 18.97
N ILE A 231 -20.41 -13.09 19.06
CA ILE A 231 -20.58 -12.22 20.22
C ILE A 231 -22.07 -11.86 20.38
N HIS A 232 -22.77 -11.53 19.29
CA HIS A 232 -24.19 -11.22 19.33
C HIS A 232 -25.04 -12.37 19.88
N ASN A 233 -24.80 -13.58 19.37
CA ASN A 233 -25.55 -14.78 19.72
C ASN A 233 -25.25 -15.26 21.14
N HIS A 234 -24.06 -14.92 21.69
CA HIS A 234 -23.74 -15.16 23.09
C HIS A 234 -24.62 -14.32 24.04
N GLY A 235 -25.14 -13.16 23.58
CA GLY A 235 -26.11 -12.34 24.31
C GLY A 235 -25.54 -11.45 25.41
N GLN A 236 -24.24 -11.56 25.70
CA GLN A 236 -23.50 -10.81 26.71
C GLN A 236 -22.02 -10.69 26.28
N PRO A 237 -21.19 -9.88 26.95
CA PRO A 237 -19.75 -9.84 26.66
C PRO A 237 -19.12 -11.24 26.76
N ILE A 238 -18.33 -11.63 25.75
CA ILE A 238 -17.75 -12.98 25.63
C ILE A 238 -16.26 -12.96 25.99
N THR A 239 -15.81 -13.92 26.79
CA THR A 239 -14.38 -14.10 27.11
C THR A 239 -13.62 -14.68 25.92
N LEU A 240 -12.28 -14.58 25.90
CA LEU A 240 -11.49 -15.26 24.88
C LEU A 240 -11.61 -16.79 24.97
N SER A 241 -11.69 -17.35 26.19
CA SER A 241 -11.92 -18.79 26.42
C SER A 241 -13.24 -19.29 25.85
N ASP A 242 -14.29 -18.47 25.81
CA ASP A 242 -15.59 -18.81 25.22
C ASP A 242 -15.65 -18.51 23.71
N LEU A 243 -14.98 -17.44 23.26
CA LEU A 243 -14.95 -17.06 21.85
C LEU A 243 -14.17 -18.06 21.00
N VAL A 244 -12.99 -18.48 21.44
CA VAL A 244 -12.09 -19.34 20.65
C VAL A 244 -12.74 -20.67 20.24
N PRO A 245 -13.42 -21.42 21.13
CA PRO A 245 -14.14 -22.63 20.76
C PRO A 245 -15.26 -22.39 19.74
N ALA A 246 -15.94 -21.24 19.82
CA ALA A 246 -17.04 -20.89 18.91
C ALA A 246 -16.57 -20.52 17.49
N LEU A 247 -15.29 -20.19 17.30
CA LEU A 247 -14.73 -19.84 15.98
C LEU A 247 -14.39 -21.06 15.10
N GLU A 248 -14.43 -22.28 15.66
CA GLU A 248 -14.09 -23.53 14.96
C GLU A 248 -12.71 -23.50 14.25
N ILE A 249 -11.75 -22.78 14.83
CA ILE A 249 -10.39 -22.61 14.26
C ILE A 249 -9.43 -23.73 14.70
N HIS A 250 -8.35 -23.90 13.93
CA HIS A 250 -7.31 -24.88 14.25
C HIS A 250 -6.65 -24.58 15.62
N PRO A 251 -6.44 -25.58 16.50
CA PRO A 251 -5.91 -25.38 17.85
C PRO A 251 -4.57 -24.64 17.94
N SER A 252 -3.71 -24.79 16.92
CA SER A 252 -2.43 -24.05 16.86
C SER A 252 -2.55 -22.55 16.58
N LYS A 253 -3.76 -22.05 16.31
CA LYS A 253 -4.04 -20.65 15.97
C LYS A 253 -4.77 -19.88 17.05
N THR A 254 -5.25 -20.57 18.08
CA THR A 254 -6.05 -20.00 19.18
C THR A 254 -5.34 -18.84 19.89
N SER A 255 -4.03 -18.99 20.14
CA SER A 255 -3.20 -17.95 20.77
C SER A 255 -3.10 -16.66 19.96
N PHE A 256 -3.44 -16.66 18.67
CA PHE A 256 -3.40 -15.46 17.83
C PHE A 256 -4.70 -14.66 17.85
N VAL A 257 -5.82 -15.24 18.28
CA VAL A 257 -7.13 -14.57 18.32
C VAL A 257 -7.09 -13.35 19.24
N HIS A 258 -6.43 -13.46 20.39
CA HIS A 258 -6.20 -12.33 21.29
C HIS A 258 -5.56 -11.13 20.57
N ARG A 259 -4.53 -11.36 19.75
CA ARG A 259 -3.85 -10.28 19.01
C ARG A 259 -4.77 -9.59 18.01
N LEU A 260 -5.62 -10.36 17.33
CA LEU A 260 -6.63 -9.85 16.41
C LEU A 260 -7.65 -8.98 17.17
N MET A 261 -8.18 -9.50 18.28
CA MET A 261 -9.15 -8.80 19.11
C MET A 261 -8.58 -7.52 19.71
N CYS A 262 -7.35 -7.52 20.23
CA CYS A 262 -6.71 -6.30 20.75
C CYS A 262 -6.70 -5.16 19.70
N LEU A 263 -6.36 -5.47 18.44
CA LEU A 263 -6.34 -4.47 17.37
C LEU A 263 -7.74 -3.96 17.03
N LEU A 264 -8.73 -4.85 16.97
CA LEU A 264 -10.11 -4.50 16.63
C LEU A 264 -10.82 -3.74 17.75
N VAL A 265 -10.50 -4.05 19.01
CA VAL A 265 -10.91 -3.26 20.18
C VAL A 265 -10.30 -1.87 20.12
N HIS A 266 -8.99 -1.77 19.90
CA HIS A 266 -8.31 -0.48 19.76
C HIS A 266 -8.85 0.36 18.60
N SER A 267 -9.27 -0.30 17.51
CA SER A 267 -9.87 0.34 16.34
C SER A 267 -11.36 0.68 16.52
N GLY A 268 -11.96 0.38 17.69
CA GLY A 268 -13.33 0.73 18.05
C GLY A 268 -14.41 -0.19 17.50
N PHE A 269 -14.05 -1.34 16.91
CA PHE A 269 -15.03 -2.34 16.46
C PHE A 269 -15.61 -3.12 17.64
N PHE A 270 -14.83 -3.38 18.68
CA PHE A 270 -15.31 -4.07 19.89
C PHE A 270 -14.94 -3.24 21.13
N SER A 271 -15.68 -3.41 22.21
CA SER A 271 -15.25 -2.96 23.54
C SER A 271 -14.72 -4.13 24.33
N ALA A 272 -13.75 -3.86 25.19
CA ALA A 272 -13.23 -4.84 26.12
C ALA A 272 -13.51 -4.39 27.55
N THR A 273 -14.05 -5.29 28.36
CA THR A 273 -14.40 -5.06 29.76
C THR A 273 -13.82 -6.15 30.62
N ARG A 274 -13.38 -5.77 31.83
CA ARG A 274 -13.11 -6.75 32.89
C ARG A 274 -14.38 -6.83 33.72
N PRO A 275 -15.04 -8.00 33.83
CA PRO A 275 -16.23 -8.16 34.66
C PRO A 275 -15.96 -7.67 36.08
N ALA A 276 -16.90 -6.96 36.71
CA ALA A 276 -16.72 -6.52 38.10
C ALA A 276 -17.06 -7.67 39.06
N VAL A 277 -16.11 -8.00 39.95
CA VAL A 277 -16.24 -8.97 41.05
C VAL A 277 -17.56 -8.78 41.82
N HIS A 278 -18.45 -9.77 41.78
CA HIS A 278 -19.32 -9.99 42.94
C HIS A 278 -18.44 -10.58 44.03
N HIS A 279 -18.13 -9.78 45.06
CA HIS A 279 -17.34 -10.22 46.21
C HIS A 279 -18.05 -11.38 46.92
N ILE A 280 -17.76 -12.61 46.48
CA ILE A 280 -17.98 -13.81 47.27
C ILE A 280 -16.64 -14.10 47.93
N ASN A 281 -16.61 -13.95 49.25
CA ASN A 281 -15.46 -14.26 50.09
C ASN A 281 -15.08 -15.74 49.92
N HIS A 282 -14.17 -16.05 49.00
CA HIS A 282 -13.42 -17.29 49.03
C HIS A 282 -11.97 -16.98 49.38
N GLN A 283 -11.63 -17.31 50.63
CA GLN A 283 -10.25 -17.49 51.07
C GLN A 283 -9.74 -18.76 50.40
N ASP A 284 -9.04 -18.63 49.27
CA ASP A 284 -7.95 -19.53 48.87
C ASP A 284 -7.25 -19.02 47.59
N GLY A 285 -5.98 -18.64 47.76
CA GLY A 285 -4.85 -18.98 46.87
C GLY A 285 -4.77 -18.47 45.44
N ASP A 286 -5.80 -18.65 44.61
CA ASP A 286 -5.67 -18.50 43.16
C ASP A 286 -6.42 -17.25 42.69
N ARG A 287 -5.67 -16.18 42.40
CA ARG A 287 -6.21 -15.09 41.58
C ARG A 287 -6.39 -15.66 40.19
N GLU A 288 -7.60 -16.13 39.86
CA GLU A 288 -8.02 -16.17 38.47
C GLU A 288 -7.92 -14.73 37.96
N ASP A 289 -6.88 -14.43 37.18
CA ASP A 289 -6.78 -13.17 36.45
C ASP A 289 -8.02 -13.09 35.56
N GLU A 290 -9.03 -12.31 35.98
CA GLU A 290 -10.31 -12.20 35.28
C GLU A 290 -10.07 -11.93 33.80
N GLU A 291 -10.51 -12.88 32.97
CA GLU A 291 -10.30 -12.83 31.53
C GLU A 291 -11.06 -11.64 30.93
N GLU A 292 -10.40 -10.92 30.03
CA GLU A 292 -11.00 -9.80 29.31
C GLU A 292 -12.18 -10.30 28.46
N ALA A 293 -13.35 -9.67 28.61
CA ALA A 293 -14.56 -9.98 27.86
C ALA A 293 -14.84 -8.91 26.79
N TYR A 294 -15.19 -9.36 25.58
CA TYR A 294 -15.43 -8.54 24.40
C TYR A 294 -16.92 -8.35 24.13
N ASP A 295 -17.33 -7.13 23.77
CA ASP A 295 -18.71 -6.79 23.40
C ASP A 295 -18.76 -5.95 22.10
N LEU A 296 -19.93 -5.91 21.47
CA LEU A 296 -20.19 -5.18 20.24
C LEU A 296 -20.32 -3.67 20.49
N THR A 297 -19.65 -2.88 19.66
CA THR A 297 -19.89 -1.43 19.55
C THR A 297 -20.96 -1.13 18.50
N PRO A 298 -21.47 0.12 18.41
CA PRO A 298 -22.34 0.51 17.31
C PRO A 298 -21.76 0.20 15.92
N THR A 299 -20.43 0.26 15.77
CA THR A 299 -19.74 -0.02 14.50
C THR A 299 -19.78 -1.50 14.14
N SER A 300 -19.46 -2.42 15.06
CA SER A 300 -19.53 -3.87 14.77
C SER A 300 -20.96 -4.40 14.67
N ARG A 301 -21.96 -3.70 15.25
CA ARG A 301 -23.37 -4.04 15.05
C ARG A 301 -23.82 -3.90 13.60
N LEU A 302 -23.15 -3.06 12.79
CA LEU A 302 -23.38 -2.97 11.34
C LEU A 302 -22.87 -4.21 10.60
N LEU A 303 -22.13 -5.11 11.25
CA LEU A 303 -21.58 -6.33 10.65
C LEU A 303 -22.46 -7.57 10.90
N LEU A 304 -23.50 -7.45 11.72
CA LEU A 304 -24.39 -8.56 12.05
C LEU A 304 -25.24 -8.97 10.86
N LYS A 305 -25.34 -10.27 10.56
CA LYS A 305 -26.06 -10.78 9.39
C LYS A 305 -27.56 -10.47 9.43
N ASP A 306 -28.16 -10.53 10.62
CA ASP A 306 -29.59 -10.28 10.81
C ASP A 306 -29.95 -8.78 10.89
N ASN A 307 -28.95 -7.89 10.83
CA ASN A 307 -29.19 -6.46 10.80
C ASN A 307 -29.66 -6.02 9.39
N PRO A 308 -30.82 -5.35 9.25
CA PRO A 308 -31.27 -4.81 7.95
C PRO A 308 -30.28 -3.82 7.30
N SER A 309 -29.37 -3.25 8.09
CA SER A 309 -28.28 -2.36 7.65
C SER A 309 -26.92 -3.07 7.71
N CYS A 310 -26.88 -4.40 7.57
CA CYS A 310 -25.64 -5.17 7.50
C CYS A 310 -24.76 -4.68 6.34
N ILE A 311 -23.50 -4.37 6.61
CA ILE A 311 -22.50 -3.96 5.61
C ILE A 311 -21.33 -4.95 5.50
N SER A 312 -21.43 -6.12 6.12
CA SER A 312 -20.41 -7.18 6.02
C SER A 312 -20.08 -7.58 4.57
N PRO A 313 -21.06 -7.73 3.65
CA PRO A 313 -20.76 -7.99 2.24
C PRO A 313 -19.90 -6.90 1.59
N MET A 314 -20.13 -5.63 1.96
CA MET A 314 -19.32 -4.50 1.49
C MET A 314 -17.86 -4.60 1.96
N VAL A 315 -17.62 -5.01 3.22
CA VAL A 315 -16.26 -5.25 3.73
C VAL A 315 -15.55 -6.34 2.93
N LEU A 316 -16.23 -7.47 2.72
CA LEU A 316 -15.67 -8.62 1.99
C LEU A 316 -15.37 -8.28 0.53
N SER A 317 -16.29 -7.60 -0.15
CA SER A 317 -16.12 -7.20 -1.55
C SER A 317 -15.00 -6.18 -1.74
N MET A 318 -14.98 -5.10 -0.94
CA MET A 318 -13.97 -4.03 -1.08
C MET A 318 -12.55 -4.50 -0.76
N LEU A 319 -12.42 -5.59 0.01
CA LEU A 319 -11.15 -6.20 0.38
C LEU A 319 -10.91 -7.54 -0.35
N ASP A 320 -11.67 -7.82 -1.40
CA ASP A 320 -11.40 -8.93 -2.30
C ASP A 320 -10.10 -8.72 -3.09
N ALA A 321 -9.43 -9.81 -3.44
CA ALA A 321 -8.17 -9.75 -4.18
C ALA A 321 -8.34 -9.03 -5.53
N ALA A 322 -9.49 -9.16 -6.20
CA ALA A 322 -9.76 -8.49 -7.46
C ALA A 322 -9.75 -6.95 -7.33
N LEU A 323 -10.22 -6.40 -6.20
CA LEU A 323 -10.24 -4.96 -5.95
C LEU A 323 -8.99 -4.43 -5.23
N VAL A 324 -8.26 -5.28 -4.51
CA VAL A 324 -7.02 -4.85 -3.81
C VAL A 324 -5.81 -4.90 -4.75
N THR A 325 -5.74 -5.88 -5.66
CA THR A 325 -4.60 -6.06 -6.58
C THR A 325 -4.28 -4.82 -7.44
N PRO A 326 -5.26 -4.09 -8.01
CA PRO A 326 -5.01 -2.90 -8.82
C PRO A 326 -4.19 -1.80 -8.14
N TRP A 327 -4.26 -1.69 -6.80
CA TRP A 327 -3.54 -0.66 -6.04
C TRP A 327 -2.02 -0.82 -6.14
N HIS A 328 -1.52 -2.04 -6.38
CA HIS A 328 -0.09 -2.30 -6.58
C HIS A 328 0.45 -1.70 -7.89
N PHE A 329 -0.42 -1.39 -8.85
CA PHE A 329 -0.04 -0.89 -10.17
C PHE A 329 -0.08 0.65 -10.28
N MET A 330 -0.53 1.37 -9.24
CA MET A 330 -0.69 2.83 -9.32
C MET A 330 0.60 3.56 -9.69
N GLY A 331 1.72 3.19 -9.07
CA GLY A 331 3.01 3.86 -9.32
C GLY A 331 3.47 3.74 -10.78
N ASP A 332 3.23 2.58 -11.40
CA ASP A 332 3.58 2.33 -12.78
C ASP A 332 2.53 2.89 -13.75
N TRP A 333 1.26 2.91 -13.34
CA TRP A 333 0.19 3.61 -14.06
C TRP A 333 0.47 5.11 -14.19
N PHE A 334 0.85 5.79 -13.10
CA PHE A 334 1.20 7.21 -13.14
C PHE A 334 2.45 7.52 -13.99
N ARG A 335 3.40 6.58 -14.07
CA ARG A 335 4.64 6.73 -14.85
C ARG A 335 4.51 6.27 -16.30
N GLY A 336 3.51 5.45 -16.61
CA GLY A 336 3.38 4.75 -17.87
C GLY A 336 2.98 5.67 -19.01
N ASN A 337 3.47 5.34 -20.22
CA ASN A 337 3.01 5.92 -21.48
C ASN A 337 1.87 5.10 -22.12
N ARG A 338 1.38 4.04 -21.45
CA ARG A 338 0.19 3.30 -21.90
C ARG A 338 -0.96 4.32 -21.95
N GLY A 339 -1.62 4.41 -23.11
CA GLY A 339 -2.50 5.52 -23.48
C GLY A 339 -3.48 5.93 -22.38
N SER A 340 -3.79 7.22 -22.36
CA SER A 340 -4.52 7.99 -21.33
C SER A 340 -5.91 7.49 -20.90
N SER A 341 -6.32 6.28 -21.30
CA SER A 341 -7.66 5.74 -21.11
C SER A 341 -7.72 4.49 -20.23
N SER A 342 -6.62 3.82 -19.90
CA SER A 342 -6.66 2.59 -19.11
C SER A 342 -6.58 2.85 -17.61
N THR A 343 -7.43 2.21 -16.80
CA THR A 343 -7.40 2.32 -15.32
C THR A 343 -6.36 1.36 -14.71
N PRO A 344 -5.93 1.55 -13.45
CA PRO A 344 -5.13 0.56 -12.75
C PRO A 344 -5.78 -0.84 -12.69
N PHE A 345 -7.11 -0.90 -12.58
CA PHE A 345 -7.84 -2.17 -12.65
C PHE A 345 -7.66 -2.85 -14.01
N GLU A 346 -7.79 -2.10 -15.10
CA GLU A 346 -7.57 -2.63 -16.45
C GLU A 346 -6.12 -3.10 -16.66
N ILE A 347 -5.13 -2.44 -16.02
CA ILE A 347 -3.73 -2.90 -16.06
C ILE A 347 -3.57 -4.24 -15.35
N ALA A 348 -4.22 -4.41 -14.18
CA ALA A 348 -4.11 -5.63 -13.38
C ALA A 348 -4.81 -6.82 -14.05
N HIS A 349 -6.00 -6.60 -14.62
CA HIS A 349 -6.89 -7.68 -15.06
C HIS A 349 -7.06 -7.78 -16.59
N ASN A 350 -6.50 -6.83 -17.36
CA ASN A 350 -6.62 -6.73 -18.82
C ASN A 350 -8.07 -6.60 -19.34
N MET A 351 -8.99 -6.14 -18.49
CA MET A 351 -10.39 -5.91 -18.84
C MET A 351 -11.02 -4.90 -17.87
N LYS A 352 -12.19 -4.37 -18.22
CA LYS A 352 -12.94 -3.46 -17.34
C LYS A 352 -13.60 -4.21 -16.19
N ILE A 353 -13.87 -3.52 -15.08
CA ILE A 353 -14.52 -4.13 -13.90
C ILE A 353 -15.87 -4.78 -14.23
N TRP A 354 -16.67 -4.17 -15.12
CA TRP A 354 -17.97 -4.73 -15.52
C TRP A 354 -17.82 -5.99 -16.41
N GLU A 355 -16.80 -6.03 -17.26
CA GLU A 355 -16.46 -7.21 -18.08
C GLU A 355 -15.87 -8.33 -17.22
N TYR A 356 -15.11 -7.96 -16.19
CA TYR A 356 -14.59 -8.87 -15.18
C TYR A 356 -15.73 -9.52 -14.39
N GLY A 357 -16.75 -8.75 -13.99
CA GLY A 357 -17.96 -9.29 -13.36
C GLY A 357 -18.67 -10.34 -14.23
N ASP A 358 -18.88 -10.04 -15.51
CA ASP A 358 -19.50 -10.98 -16.46
C ASP A 358 -18.73 -12.32 -16.56
N GLN A 359 -17.39 -12.25 -16.54
CA GLN A 359 -16.53 -13.42 -16.68
C GLN A 359 -16.25 -14.17 -15.36
N ASN A 360 -16.49 -13.53 -14.21
CA ASN A 360 -16.16 -14.08 -12.89
C ASN A 360 -17.41 -14.08 -11.98
N PRO A 361 -18.23 -15.15 -12.03
CA PRO A 361 -19.50 -15.21 -11.30
C PRO A 361 -19.37 -15.05 -9.79
N GLU A 362 -18.30 -15.56 -9.18
CA GLU A 362 -18.04 -15.42 -7.74
C GLU A 362 -17.82 -13.95 -7.35
N PHE A 363 -16.97 -13.24 -8.09
CA PHE A 363 -16.76 -11.80 -7.91
C PHE A 363 -18.05 -11.01 -8.16
N ASN A 364 -18.79 -11.35 -9.21
CA ASN A 364 -20.06 -10.68 -9.53
C ASN A 364 -21.10 -10.89 -8.42
N SER A 365 -21.23 -12.10 -7.86
CA SER A 365 -22.13 -12.36 -6.72
C SER A 365 -21.72 -11.52 -5.52
N LEU A 366 -20.44 -11.56 -5.15
CA LEU A 366 -19.91 -10.82 -4.01
C LEU A 366 -20.10 -9.30 -4.17
N PHE A 367 -19.84 -8.77 -5.36
CA PHE A 367 -20.02 -7.35 -5.66
C PHE A 367 -21.50 -6.95 -5.62
N ASN A 368 -22.40 -7.77 -6.17
CA ASN A 368 -23.84 -7.51 -6.13
C ASN A 368 -24.40 -7.58 -4.71
N GLU A 369 -23.95 -8.53 -3.89
CA GLU A 369 -24.28 -8.62 -2.47
C GLU A 369 -23.80 -7.38 -1.70
N ALA A 370 -22.59 -6.89 -1.98
CA ALA A 370 -22.08 -5.64 -1.42
C ALA A 370 -22.96 -4.44 -1.78
N MET A 371 -23.31 -4.28 -3.07
CA MET A 371 -24.17 -3.18 -3.51
C MET A 371 -25.59 -3.27 -2.93
N ALA A 372 -26.13 -4.48 -2.78
CA ALA A 372 -27.41 -4.71 -2.12
C ALA A 372 -27.34 -4.34 -0.63
N SER A 373 -26.24 -4.71 0.05
CA SER A 373 -26.02 -4.39 1.47
C SER A 373 -25.99 -2.87 1.75
N ASP A 374 -25.27 -2.11 0.91
CA ASP A 374 -25.24 -0.64 0.97
C ASP A 374 -26.63 -0.02 0.68
N SER A 375 -27.45 -0.68 -0.14
CA SER A 375 -28.78 -0.20 -0.51
C SER A 375 -29.80 -0.22 0.62
N GLY A 376 -29.51 -0.88 1.75
CA GLY A 376 -30.29 -0.77 2.99
C GLY A 376 -30.46 0.67 3.48
N MET A 377 -29.54 1.57 3.10
CA MET A 377 -29.64 3.01 3.36
C MET A 377 -30.93 3.64 2.84
N MET A 378 -31.56 3.04 1.82
CA MET A 378 -32.79 3.52 1.22
C MET A 378 -33.96 3.58 2.20
N ASN A 379 -33.99 2.73 3.23
CA ASN A 379 -35.03 2.82 4.27
C ASN A 379 -35.04 4.21 4.93
N TRP A 380 -33.85 4.77 5.18
CA TRP A 380 -33.70 6.11 5.74
C TRP A 380 -34.02 7.19 4.71
N VAL A 381 -33.62 6.99 3.43
CA VAL A 381 -33.98 7.90 2.32
C VAL A 381 -35.49 8.03 2.21
N ILE A 382 -36.22 6.92 2.21
CA ILE A 382 -37.67 6.94 2.09
C ILE A 382 -38.31 7.64 3.29
N ARG A 383 -37.85 7.33 4.50
CA ARG A 383 -38.37 7.95 5.72
C ARG A 383 -38.14 9.47 5.78
N ASP A 384 -36.94 9.93 5.42
CA ASP A 384 -36.54 11.33 5.62
C ASP A 384 -36.76 12.20 4.37
N CYS A 385 -36.95 11.57 3.20
CA CYS A 385 -37.14 12.23 1.91
C CYS A 385 -38.34 11.65 1.14
N GLU A 386 -39.38 11.21 1.85
CA GLU A 386 -40.66 10.74 1.29
C GLU A 386 -41.20 11.63 0.15
N PRO A 387 -41.20 12.99 0.28
CA PRO A 387 -41.73 13.87 -0.77
C PRO A 387 -41.00 13.80 -2.11
N VAL A 388 -39.81 13.20 -2.18
CA VAL A 388 -39.09 12.97 -3.44
C VAL A 388 -39.84 11.96 -4.33
N PHE A 389 -40.53 11.00 -3.71
CA PHE A 389 -41.22 9.90 -4.38
C PHE A 389 -42.74 10.10 -4.50
N GLU A 390 -43.30 11.05 -3.77
CA GLU A 390 -44.72 11.40 -3.86
C GLU A 390 -45.14 11.79 -5.29
N GLY A 391 -46.29 11.26 -5.71
CA GLY A 391 -46.87 11.55 -7.03
C GLY A 391 -46.23 10.80 -8.20
N LEU A 392 -45.18 10.00 -7.98
CA LEU A 392 -44.60 9.14 -9.01
C LEU A 392 -45.49 7.92 -9.25
N VAL A 393 -45.72 7.58 -10.52
CA VAL A 393 -46.46 6.37 -10.92
C VAL A 393 -45.51 5.30 -11.49
N THR A 394 -44.44 5.74 -12.14
CA THR A 394 -43.41 4.87 -12.73
C THR A 394 -42.01 5.39 -12.41
N LEU A 395 -41.11 4.49 -12.03
CA LEU A 395 -39.70 4.77 -11.77
C LEU A 395 -38.83 3.72 -12.48
N VAL A 396 -37.75 4.18 -13.11
CA VAL A 396 -36.71 3.28 -13.63
C VAL A 396 -35.46 3.43 -12.78
N ASP A 397 -35.02 2.32 -12.21
CA ASP A 397 -33.81 2.19 -11.40
C ASP A 397 -32.68 1.70 -12.31
N VAL A 398 -31.84 2.64 -12.78
CA VAL A 398 -30.77 2.38 -13.75
C VAL A 398 -29.52 1.98 -12.98
N GLY A 399 -28.91 0.86 -13.35
CA GLY A 399 -27.85 0.25 -12.53
C GLY A 399 -28.40 -0.30 -11.20
N GLY A 400 -29.68 -0.70 -11.18
CA GLY A 400 -30.37 -1.11 -9.95
C GLY A 400 -29.97 -2.49 -9.41
N GLY A 401 -29.03 -3.17 -10.07
CA GLY A 401 -28.45 -4.44 -9.64
C GLY A 401 -29.49 -5.54 -9.46
N THR A 402 -29.48 -6.15 -8.27
CA THR A 402 -30.43 -7.19 -7.86
C THR A 402 -31.80 -6.63 -7.42
N GLY A 403 -32.01 -5.32 -7.53
CA GLY A 403 -33.30 -4.66 -7.32
C GLY A 403 -33.60 -4.28 -5.86
N GLN A 404 -32.62 -4.33 -4.95
CA GLN A 404 -32.84 -4.06 -3.52
C GLN A 404 -33.40 -2.65 -3.27
N VAL A 405 -32.94 -1.63 -3.99
CA VAL A 405 -33.45 -0.26 -3.90
C VAL A 405 -34.92 -0.21 -4.34
N SER A 406 -35.21 -0.72 -5.53
CA SER A 406 -36.56 -0.80 -6.07
C SER A 406 -37.53 -1.58 -5.18
N ARG A 407 -37.05 -2.63 -4.51
CA ARG A 407 -37.83 -3.39 -3.53
C ARG A 407 -38.26 -2.52 -2.35
N ILE A 408 -37.32 -1.82 -1.71
CA ILE A 408 -37.60 -0.92 -0.58
C ILE A 408 -38.59 0.18 -1.00
N ILE A 409 -38.41 0.74 -2.19
CA ILE A 409 -39.30 1.77 -2.75
C ILE A 409 -40.72 1.20 -2.95
N THR A 410 -40.87 0.04 -3.57
CA THR A 410 -42.19 -0.55 -3.87
C THR A 410 -42.91 -1.07 -2.62
N GLU A 411 -42.17 -1.50 -1.60
CA GLU A 411 -42.73 -1.85 -0.27
C GLU A 411 -43.27 -0.60 0.45
N SER A 412 -42.62 0.55 0.27
CA SER A 412 -43.04 1.83 0.88
C SER A 412 -44.12 2.56 0.07
N PHE A 413 -44.11 2.41 -1.26
CA PHE A 413 -45.06 3.01 -2.19
C PHE A 413 -45.69 1.93 -3.08
N PRO A 414 -46.70 1.18 -2.58
CA PRO A 414 -47.27 0.04 -3.32
C PRO A 414 -47.99 0.38 -4.63
N HIS A 415 -48.17 1.67 -4.94
CA HIS A 415 -48.73 2.14 -6.21
C HIS A 415 -47.66 2.42 -7.27
N LEU A 416 -46.39 2.57 -6.87
CA LEU A 416 -45.29 2.91 -7.74
C LEU A 416 -44.79 1.67 -8.47
N LYS A 417 -44.70 1.77 -9.81
CA LYS A 417 -44.15 0.69 -10.65
C LYS A 417 -42.67 0.95 -10.92
N CYS A 418 -41.82 0.07 -10.41
CA CYS A 418 -40.38 0.12 -10.58
C CYS A 418 -39.91 -0.82 -11.72
N THR A 419 -39.02 -0.30 -12.55
CA THR A 419 -38.30 -1.07 -13.56
C THR A 419 -36.82 -1.03 -13.23
N VAL A 420 -36.24 -2.17 -12.86
CA VAL A 420 -34.80 -2.31 -12.65
C VAL A 420 -34.15 -2.54 -14.02
N LEU A 421 -33.29 -1.62 -14.45
CA LEU A 421 -32.48 -1.75 -15.66
C LEU A 421 -31.03 -1.99 -15.26
N ASP A 422 -30.48 -3.14 -15.64
CA ASP A 422 -29.07 -3.45 -15.45
C ASP A 422 -28.53 -4.33 -16.59
N LEU A 423 -27.23 -4.65 -16.56
CA LEU A 423 -26.60 -5.52 -17.53
C LEU A 423 -27.23 -6.92 -17.54
N PRO A 424 -27.31 -7.59 -18.71
CA PRO A 424 -27.96 -8.90 -18.81
C PRO A 424 -27.43 -9.96 -17.84
N HIS A 425 -26.13 -9.98 -17.55
CA HIS A 425 -25.54 -10.96 -16.63
C HIS A 425 -25.89 -10.71 -15.16
N VAL A 426 -26.27 -9.47 -14.80
CA VAL A 426 -26.68 -9.10 -13.44
C VAL A 426 -28.12 -9.55 -13.18
N VAL A 427 -29.03 -9.26 -14.12
CA VAL A 427 -30.46 -9.55 -13.94
C VAL A 427 -30.90 -10.92 -14.47
N GLY A 428 -30.09 -11.57 -15.30
CA GLY A 428 -30.46 -12.79 -16.02
C GLY A 428 -30.73 -14.01 -15.12
N ASN A 429 -30.10 -14.08 -13.95
CA ASN A 429 -30.20 -15.22 -13.01
C ASN A 429 -31.03 -14.90 -11.76
N LEU A 430 -31.73 -13.76 -11.72
CA LEU A 430 -32.52 -13.40 -10.55
C LEU A 430 -33.71 -14.34 -10.39
N PRO A 431 -33.99 -14.84 -9.17
CA PRO A 431 -35.15 -15.68 -8.92
C PRO A 431 -36.43 -14.98 -9.36
N ALA A 432 -37.35 -15.72 -10.00
CA ALA A 432 -38.66 -15.20 -10.38
C ALA A 432 -39.45 -14.60 -9.18
N VAL A 433 -39.13 -15.05 -7.95
CA VAL A 433 -39.66 -14.55 -6.68
C VAL A 433 -39.35 -13.06 -6.46
N GLY A 434 -38.32 -12.52 -7.11
CA GLY A 434 -38.00 -11.09 -7.07
C GLY A 434 -38.89 -10.24 -7.96
N GLN A 435 -39.65 -10.82 -8.91
CA GLN A 435 -40.60 -10.08 -9.73
C GLN A 435 -41.93 -9.96 -9.01
N THR A 436 -42.45 -8.75 -8.91
CA THR A 436 -43.78 -8.47 -8.35
C THR A 436 -44.61 -7.74 -9.38
N GLU A 437 -45.91 -7.57 -9.15
CA GLU A 437 -46.78 -6.78 -10.05
C GLU A 437 -46.23 -5.35 -10.27
N ASN A 438 -45.52 -4.82 -9.27
CA ASN A 438 -44.97 -3.47 -9.26
C ASN A 438 -43.46 -3.41 -9.52
N MET A 439 -42.78 -4.56 -9.70
CA MET A 439 -41.34 -4.58 -9.93
C MET A 439 -40.96 -5.57 -11.03
N LYS A 440 -40.30 -5.07 -12.07
CA LYS A 440 -39.79 -5.87 -13.19
C LYS A 440 -38.31 -5.59 -13.46
N PHE A 441 -37.62 -6.58 -14.03
CA PHE A 441 -36.22 -6.47 -14.43
C PHE A 441 -36.09 -6.41 -15.95
N ILE A 442 -35.17 -5.59 -16.44
CA ILE A 442 -34.81 -5.46 -17.85
C ILE A 442 -33.29 -5.56 -17.97
N GLY A 443 -32.81 -6.57 -18.69
CA GLY A 443 -31.42 -6.66 -19.10
C GLY A 443 -31.15 -5.73 -20.28
N GLY A 444 -30.20 -4.80 -20.14
CA GLY A 444 -29.93 -3.82 -21.18
C GLY A 444 -28.68 -2.97 -20.92
N ASP A 445 -28.49 -1.99 -21.79
CA ASP A 445 -27.38 -1.04 -21.75
C ASP A 445 -27.94 0.38 -21.67
N MET A 446 -27.68 1.07 -20.56
CA MET A 446 -28.16 2.43 -20.32
C MET A 446 -27.61 3.46 -21.32
N PHE A 447 -26.46 3.20 -21.95
CA PHE A 447 -25.92 4.05 -23.01
C PHE A 447 -26.72 3.92 -24.31
N ARG A 448 -27.45 2.81 -24.50
CA ARG A 448 -28.33 2.59 -25.65
C ARG A 448 -29.72 3.17 -25.39
N SER A 449 -30.40 2.69 -24.35
CA SER A 449 -31.78 3.06 -24.06
C SER A 449 -32.12 2.92 -22.58
N ILE A 450 -32.85 3.91 -22.06
CA ILE A 450 -33.48 3.86 -20.74
C ILE A 450 -35.00 3.88 -20.96
N PRO A 451 -35.77 2.93 -20.41
CA PRO A 451 -37.23 2.91 -20.55
C PRO A 451 -37.89 4.20 -20.07
N PRO A 452 -38.99 4.67 -20.70
CA PRO A 452 -39.71 5.85 -20.23
C PRO A 452 -40.34 5.65 -18.84
N ALA A 453 -40.26 6.66 -17.98
CA ALA A 453 -40.86 6.67 -16.64
C ALA A 453 -41.04 8.11 -16.10
N ASN A 454 -41.83 8.30 -15.03
CA ASN A 454 -41.94 9.62 -14.39
C ASN A 454 -40.62 10.06 -13.75
N ALA A 455 -39.86 9.10 -13.21
CA ALA A 455 -38.54 9.36 -12.66
C ALA A 455 -37.52 8.29 -13.09
N VAL A 456 -36.27 8.72 -13.17
CA VAL A 456 -35.10 7.83 -13.31
C VAL A 456 -34.27 7.95 -12.04
N LEU A 457 -33.93 6.82 -11.43
CA LEU A 457 -33.05 6.72 -10.27
C LEU A 457 -31.67 6.23 -10.71
N LEU A 458 -30.63 6.89 -10.19
CA LEU A 458 -29.21 6.56 -10.39
C LEU A 458 -28.53 6.55 -9.02
N LYS A 459 -28.49 5.39 -8.35
CA LYS A 459 -27.74 5.21 -7.10
C LYS A 459 -26.36 4.65 -7.40
N THR A 460 -25.30 5.34 -6.98
CA THR A 460 -23.90 4.87 -7.15
C THR A 460 -23.59 4.45 -8.59
N VAL A 461 -24.12 5.20 -9.56
CA VAL A 461 -23.90 4.94 -10.99
C VAL A 461 -22.92 5.96 -11.55
N LEU A 462 -23.26 7.24 -11.46
CA LEU A 462 -22.54 8.31 -12.16
C LEU A 462 -21.12 8.51 -11.62
N HIS A 463 -20.86 8.17 -10.35
CA HIS A 463 -19.51 8.20 -9.80
C HIS A 463 -18.52 7.22 -10.46
N SER A 464 -19.00 6.19 -11.17
CA SER A 464 -18.17 5.19 -11.88
C SER A 464 -17.77 5.61 -13.30
N TRP A 465 -18.26 6.76 -13.78
CA TRP A 465 -18.10 7.18 -15.18
C TRP A 465 -17.42 8.54 -15.29
N SER A 466 -16.62 8.70 -16.35
CA SER A 466 -16.06 9.99 -16.73
C SER A 466 -17.15 11.02 -17.03
N ASP A 467 -16.82 12.30 -16.99
CA ASP A 467 -17.80 13.37 -17.21
C ASP A 467 -18.51 13.25 -18.58
N ASP A 468 -17.78 12.89 -19.64
CA ASP A 468 -18.37 12.67 -20.97
C ASP A 468 -19.41 11.54 -20.97
N LYS A 469 -19.12 10.45 -20.25
CA LYS A 469 -20.03 9.32 -20.12
C LYS A 469 -21.21 9.66 -19.22
N CYS A 470 -21.01 10.42 -18.15
CA CYS A 470 -22.11 10.97 -17.36
C CYS A 470 -23.04 11.84 -18.20
N LEU A 471 -22.51 12.68 -19.10
CA LEU A 471 -23.33 13.49 -20.01
C LEU A 471 -24.17 12.63 -20.96
N GLU A 472 -23.60 11.55 -21.50
CA GLU A 472 -24.36 10.59 -22.31
C GLU A 472 -25.52 9.98 -21.52
N ILE A 473 -25.25 9.49 -20.30
CA ILE A 473 -26.26 8.88 -19.42
C ILE A 473 -27.35 9.89 -19.06
N LEU A 474 -26.97 11.09 -18.61
CA LEU A 474 -27.90 12.14 -18.20
C LEU A 474 -28.80 12.58 -19.36
N LYS A 475 -28.28 12.66 -20.59
CA LYS A 475 -29.11 12.94 -21.79
C LYS A 475 -30.11 11.82 -22.08
N LYS A 476 -29.73 10.56 -21.88
CA LYS A 476 -30.66 9.41 -21.99
C LYS A 476 -31.74 9.45 -20.91
N CYS A 477 -31.37 9.78 -19.67
CA CYS A 477 -32.30 9.95 -18.57
C CYS A 477 -33.30 11.07 -18.87
N LYS A 478 -32.81 12.22 -19.37
CA LYS A 478 -33.66 13.34 -19.78
C LYS A 478 -34.68 12.95 -20.86
N GLY A 479 -34.27 12.13 -21.83
CA GLY A 479 -35.17 11.62 -22.87
C GLY A 479 -36.17 10.57 -22.39
N ALA A 480 -35.93 9.95 -21.23
CA ALA A 480 -36.79 8.93 -20.63
C ALA A 480 -37.87 9.51 -19.70
N ILE A 481 -37.74 10.78 -19.29
CA ILE A 481 -38.70 11.44 -18.38
C ILE A 481 -39.59 12.45 -19.12
N PRO A 482 -40.83 12.68 -18.65
CA PRO A 482 -41.67 13.77 -19.14
C PRO A 482 -41.00 15.14 -18.96
N SER A 483 -41.22 16.05 -19.90
CA SER A 483 -40.73 17.43 -19.80
C SER A 483 -41.42 18.24 -18.70
N ASP A 484 -42.61 17.81 -18.29
CA ASP A 484 -43.39 18.41 -17.20
C ASP A 484 -43.59 17.36 -16.10
N GLY A 485 -43.28 17.72 -14.85
CA GLY A 485 -43.36 16.81 -13.70
C GLY A 485 -42.34 15.67 -13.63
N GLY A 486 -41.50 15.47 -14.67
CA GLY A 486 -40.44 14.46 -14.66
C GLY A 486 -39.20 14.87 -13.86
N LYS A 487 -38.48 13.91 -13.26
CA LYS A 487 -37.23 14.17 -12.54
C LYS A 487 -36.20 13.04 -12.66
N VAL A 488 -34.93 13.36 -12.53
CA VAL A 488 -33.86 12.37 -12.27
C VAL A 488 -33.48 12.47 -10.80
N ILE A 489 -33.42 11.32 -10.11
CA ILE A 489 -32.99 11.20 -8.72
C ILE A 489 -31.62 10.54 -8.74
N ILE A 490 -30.62 11.18 -8.14
CA ILE A 490 -29.25 10.67 -8.05
C ILE A 490 -28.89 10.53 -6.58
N ILE A 491 -28.29 9.40 -6.22
CA ILE A 491 -27.73 9.16 -4.89
C ILE A 491 -26.25 8.85 -5.07
N ASP A 492 -25.41 9.86 -4.82
CA ASP A 492 -23.95 9.80 -4.95
C ASP A 492 -23.29 10.72 -3.93
N ALA A 493 -21.96 10.63 -3.76
CA ALA A 493 -21.27 11.57 -2.89
C ALA A 493 -21.21 12.98 -3.51
N VAL A 494 -21.34 13.98 -2.64
CA VAL A 494 -21.01 15.37 -2.96
C VAL A 494 -19.86 15.78 -2.05
N ILE A 495 -18.70 16.07 -2.63
CA ILE A 495 -17.51 16.47 -1.86
C ILE A 495 -17.63 17.94 -1.46
N ASN A 496 -17.58 18.20 -0.15
CA ASN A 496 -17.51 19.55 0.39
C ASN A 496 -16.46 19.67 1.52
N ARG A 497 -15.20 19.84 1.13
CA ARG A 497 -14.02 19.86 2.03
C ARG A 497 -14.07 20.91 3.16
N ASN A 498 -14.91 21.94 3.05
CA ASN A 498 -14.92 23.07 3.99
C ASN A 498 -16.07 23.02 5.01
N LYS A 499 -17.02 22.08 4.87
CA LYS A 499 -18.24 22.04 5.69
C LYS A 499 -18.49 20.69 6.37
N GLU A 500 -17.58 19.74 6.19
CA GLU A 500 -17.75 18.36 6.62
C GLU A 500 -16.77 18.00 7.74
N GLU A 501 -17.18 17.04 8.56
CA GLU A 501 -16.29 16.44 9.55
C GLU A 501 -15.08 15.79 8.87
N HIS A 502 -13.93 15.80 9.55
CA HIS A 502 -12.66 15.32 8.99
C HIS A 502 -12.77 13.85 8.53
N GLN A 503 -13.38 12.98 9.34
CA GLN A 503 -13.53 11.56 9.02
C GLN A 503 -14.42 11.31 7.79
N VAL A 504 -15.55 12.03 7.69
CA VAL A 504 -16.45 11.94 6.52
C VAL A 504 -15.73 12.39 5.25
N THR A 505 -14.97 13.49 5.35
CA THR A 505 -14.17 13.99 4.24
C THR A 505 -13.12 12.98 3.79
N GLU A 506 -12.41 12.36 4.75
CA GLU A 506 -11.39 11.35 4.48
C GLU A 506 -11.96 10.13 3.75
N VAL A 507 -13.12 9.62 4.19
CA VAL A 507 -13.79 8.49 3.52
C VAL A 507 -14.25 8.86 2.11
N LYS A 508 -14.79 10.07 1.89
CA LYS A 508 -15.14 10.54 0.54
C LYS A 508 -13.92 10.66 -0.39
N LEU A 509 -12.75 11.01 0.14
CA LEU A 509 -11.51 11.01 -0.64
C LEU A 509 -11.02 9.59 -0.94
N PHE A 510 -11.21 8.63 -0.04
CA PHE A 510 -10.95 7.21 -0.33
C PHE A 510 -11.88 6.68 -1.43
N LEU A 511 -13.15 7.08 -1.43
CA LEU A 511 -14.08 6.75 -2.52
C LEU A 511 -13.64 7.36 -3.86
N ASP A 512 -13.18 8.62 -3.87
CA ASP A 512 -12.64 9.25 -5.09
C ASP A 512 -11.43 8.50 -5.63
N MET A 513 -10.50 8.10 -4.75
CA MET A 513 -9.35 7.27 -5.11
C MET A 513 -9.78 5.90 -5.63
N LEU A 514 -10.77 5.27 -4.99
CA LEU A 514 -11.34 3.99 -5.45
C LEU A 514 -11.88 4.13 -6.87
N MET A 515 -12.66 5.19 -7.16
CA MET A 515 -13.20 5.43 -8.49
C MET A 515 -12.09 5.63 -9.54
N MET A 516 -11.02 6.34 -9.20
CA MET A 516 -9.84 6.51 -10.07
C MET A 516 -9.14 5.17 -10.38
N VAL A 517 -9.03 4.28 -9.39
CA VAL A 517 -8.33 2.99 -9.53
C VAL A 517 -9.17 1.97 -10.29
N MET A 518 -10.47 1.89 -9.99
CA MET A 518 -11.36 0.84 -10.50
C MET A 518 -12.05 1.21 -11.81
N THR A 519 -12.31 2.49 -12.02
CA THR A 519 -13.19 2.98 -13.09
C THR A 519 -12.61 4.21 -13.78
N THR A 520 -13.36 4.78 -14.73
CA THR A 520 -13.05 6.10 -15.32
C THR A 520 -13.68 7.26 -14.56
N GLY A 521 -14.32 6.95 -13.44
CA GLY A 521 -15.15 7.83 -12.65
C GLY A 521 -14.40 8.64 -11.61
N ARG A 522 -15.19 9.32 -10.77
CA ARG A 522 -14.73 10.18 -9.68
C ARG A 522 -15.89 10.58 -8.77
N GLU A 523 -15.56 10.97 -7.56
CA GLU A 523 -16.49 11.69 -6.69
C GLU A 523 -16.45 13.19 -7.01
N ARG A 524 -17.62 13.84 -6.98
CA ARG A 524 -17.79 15.19 -7.53
C ARG A 524 -18.17 16.20 -6.45
N SER A 525 -17.65 17.41 -6.57
CA SER A 525 -18.16 18.57 -5.84
C SER A 525 -19.50 19.04 -6.41
N GLU A 526 -20.26 19.83 -5.65
CA GLU A 526 -21.50 20.44 -6.13
C GLU A 526 -21.30 21.24 -7.43
N LYS A 527 -20.17 21.96 -7.55
CA LYS A 527 -19.87 22.75 -8.77
C LYS A 527 -19.73 21.86 -10.00
N GLN A 528 -19.12 20.68 -9.85
CA GLN A 528 -18.98 19.71 -10.95
C GLN A 528 -20.31 19.04 -11.28
N TRP A 529 -21.10 18.69 -10.28
CA TRP A 529 -22.47 18.19 -10.47
C TRP A 529 -23.34 19.20 -11.24
N LYS A 530 -23.37 20.46 -10.78
CA LYS A 530 -24.08 21.54 -11.46
C LYS A 530 -23.67 21.68 -12.93
N LYS A 531 -22.37 21.61 -13.22
CA LYS A 531 -21.87 21.69 -14.59
C LYS A 531 -22.45 20.56 -15.46
N LEU A 532 -22.40 19.32 -14.99
CA LEU A 532 -22.95 18.16 -15.70
C LEU A 532 -24.46 18.32 -15.97
N PHE A 533 -25.23 18.76 -14.99
CA PHE A 533 -26.68 18.93 -15.16
C PHE A 533 -27.01 19.98 -16.23
N LEU A 534 -26.33 21.13 -16.21
CA LEU A 534 -26.54 22.20 -17.19
C LEU A 534 -26.11 21.77 -18.60
N GLU A 535 -24.98 21.08 -18.74
CA GLU A 535 -24.49 20.58 -20.04
C GLU A 535 -25.34 19.43 -20.60
N ALA A 536 -25.97 18.64 -19.74
CA ALA A 536 -27.00 17.66 -20.14
C ALA A 536 -28.36 18.33 -20.45
N GLY A 537 -28.48 19.63 -20.23
CA GLY A 537 -29.64 20.46 -20.59
C GLY A 537 -30.73 20.54 -19.52
N PHE A 538 -30.50 20.09 -18.29
CA PHE A 538 -31.44 20.26 -17.18
C PHE A 538 -31.49 21.73 -16.72
N ARG A 539 -32.63 22.16 -16.20
CA ARG A 539 -32.88 23.58 -15.84
C ARG A 539 -32.52 23.90 -14.39
N SER A 540 -32.80 22.97 -13.49
CA SER A 540 -32.59 23.14 -12.06
C SER A 540 -32.25 21.82 -11.38
N TYR A 541 -31.68 21.92 -10.19
CA TYR A 541 -31.38 20.78 -9.34
C TYR A 541 -31.52 21.18 -7.86
N LYS A 542 -31.71 20.18 -7.00
CA LYS A 542 -31.73 20.34 -5.54
C LYS A 542 -30.87 19.25 -4.93
N ILE A 543 -29.90 19.63 -4.11
CA ILE A 543 -29.07 18.71 -3.33
C ILE A 543 -29.54 18.71 -1.89
N THR A 544 -29.86 17.53 -1.38
CA THR A 544 -30.16 17.29 0.02
C THR A 544 -29.01 16.45 0.61
N PRO A 545 -28.13 17.03 1.44
CA PRO A 545 -27.06 16.28 2.09
C PRO A 545 -27.68 15.34 3.13
N ILE A 546 -27.50 14.03 2.95
CA ILE A 546 -28.14 12.99 3.78
C ILE A 546 -27.20 11.80 3.98
N PHE A 547 -27.34 11.08 5.09
CA PHE A 547 -26.69 9.79 5.37
C PHE A 547 -25.15 9.79 5.35
N GLY A 548 -24.53 10.91 5.75
CA GLY A 548 -23.08 11.03 5.95
C GLY A 548 -22.29 11.07 4.64
N LEU A 549 -22.09 9.91 4.00
CA LEU A 549 -21.21 9.76 2.83
C LEU A 549 -21.87 10.12 1.50
N ARG A 550 -23.19 10.25 1.46
CA ARG A 550 -23.96 10.43 0.22
C ARG A 550 -24.73 11.75 0.24
N SER A 551 -25.40 12.03 -0.86
CA SER A 551 -26.38 13.09 -0.99
C SER A 551 -27.45 12.63 -1.96
N LEU A 552 -28.68 13.08 -1.74
CA LEU A 552 -29.76 12.91 -2.71
C LEU A 552 -29.83 14.17 -3.56
N ILE A 553 -29.84 13.98 -4.87
CA ILE A 553 -29.88 15.05 -5.85
C ILE A 553 -31.10 14.85 -6.73
N GLU A 554 -32.03 15.80 -6.71
CA GLU A 554 -33.13 15.87 -7.67
C GLU A 554 -32.72 16.79 -8.83
N VAL A 555 -32.91 16.35 -10.07
CA VAL A 555 -32.57 17.11 -11.28
C VAL A 555 -33.79 17.21 -12.20
N PHE A 556 -34.11 18.42 -12.67
CA PHE A 556 -35.38 18.75 -13.34
C PHE A 556 -35.15 19.23 -14.80
N PRO A 557 -35.89 18.71 -15.79
CA PRO A 557 -35.60 18.84 -17.24
C PRO A 557 -35.78 20.23 -17.86
#